data_AF-A0A812HNZ8-F1
#
_entry.id   AF-A0A812HNZ8-F1
#
_cell.length_a   1.000
_cell.length_b   1.000
_cell.length_c   1.000
_cell.angle_alpha   90.00
_cell.angle_beta   90.00
_cell.angle_gamma   90.00
#
_symmetry.space_group_name_H-M   'P 1'
#
loop_
_entity.id
_entity.type
_entity.pdbx_description
1 polymer ?
#
loop_
_entity_poly.entity_id
_entity_poly.type
_entity_poly.pdbx_seq_one_letter_code
_entity_poly.pdbx_strand_id
1 'polypeptide(L)'
;MAHLRLEKELLNLSDGTSIRIARTPGMGDKEWQDTKKYLEANPEEARRMETFSRDAKAVRAWMQTQAITEYYNTRLSNGDEVVTNKFNALEKNPELAAIFEDIKRGGNQAAMQHYHNEPLMLKISRAMGGVPEEVTTVIKDIQSKPITLQEACLRGDMKTLEDYLEATAADKDKRDIDEKDAKGISCLAYAIGANRTHVVKKLLENK
;
A
#
# COMPACT_ATOMS: atom_id res chain seq x y z
N MET A 1 -11.81 13.74 0.27
CA MET A 1 -10.94 12.53 0.33
C MET A 1 -11.58 11.56 1.29
N ALA A 2 -11.99 10.39 0.80
CA ALA A 2 -12.71 9.40 1.59
C ALA A 2 -11.82 8.87 2.73
N HIS A 3 -12.42 8.69 3.91
CA HIS A 3 -11.84 7.90 4.98
C HIS A 3 -11.38 6.56 4.41
N LEU A 4 -10.18 6.10 4.77
CA LEU A 4 -9.64 4.79 4.41
C LEU A 4 -10.49 3.70 5.10
N ARG A 5 -11.69 3.49 4.56
CA ARG A 5 -12.57 2.39 4.90
C ARG A 5 -12.16 1.26 3.97
N LEU A 6 -11.20 0.48 4.43
CA LEU A 6 -10.96 -0.84 3.87
C LEU A 6 -12.11 -1.74 4.35
N GLU A 7 -13.33 -1.51 3.83
CA GLU A 7 -14.43 -2.44 4.03
C GLU A 7 -13.98 -3.80 3.50
N LYS A 8 -13.86 -4.75 4.43
CA LYS A 8 -13.48 -6.11 4.08
C LYS A 8 -14.71 -6.86 3.60
N GLU A 9 -14.60 -7.48 2.44
CA GLU A 9 -15.63 -8.36 1.90
C GLU A 9 -15.23 -9.82 2.16
N LEU A 10 -16.21 -10.65 2.50
CA LEU A 10 -16.03 -12.10 2.62
C LEU A 10 -15.97 -12.72 1.22
N LEU A 11 -14.89 -13.43 0.93
CA LEU A 11 -14.69 -14.19 -0.30
C LEU A 11 -14.74 -15.68 0.03
N ASN A 12 -15.41 -16.45 -0.83
CA ASN A 12 -15.46 -17.91 -0.72
C ASN A 12 -14.52 -18.50 -1.77
N LEU A 13 -13.49 -19.20 -1.31
CA LEU A 13 -12.40 -19.69 -2.13
C LEU A 13 -12.72 -21.07 -2.71
N SER A 14 -12.11 -21.38 -3.85
CA SER A 14 -12.29 -22.64 -4.58
C SER A 14 -11.86 -23.89 -3.80
N ASP A 15 -11.04 -23.73 -2.76
CA ASP A 15 -10.63 -24.81 -1.85
C ASP A 15 -11.61 -25.03 -0.67
N GLY A 16 -12.76 -24.34 -0.67
CA GLY A 16 -13.79 -24.45 0.36
C GLY A 16 -13.55 -23.61 1.61
N THR A 17 -12.46 -22.84 1.66
CA THR A 17 -12.20 -21.88 2.74
C THR A 17 -12.78 -20.50 2.42
N SER A 18 -12.91 -19.63 3.41
CA SER A 18 -13.35 -18.25 3.22
C SER A 18 -12.40 -17.27 3.89
N ILE A 19 -12.26 -16.08 3.31
CA ILE A 19 -11.34 -15.04 3.80
C ILE A 19 -11.94 -13.65 3.64
N ARG A 20 -11.63 -12.73 4.57
CA ARG A 20 -12.05 -11.33 4.49
C ARG A 20 -10.92 -10.50 3.90
N ILE A 21 -11.15 -9.90 2.74
CA ILE A 21 -10.13 -9.09 2.05
C ILE A 21 -10.68 -7.68 1.83
N ALA A 22 -9.82 -6.69 2.08
CA ALA A 22 -10.12 -5.32 1.77
C ALA A 22 -9.76 -4.98 0.32
N ARG A 23 -10.60 -4.18 -0.33
CA ARG A 23 -10.30 -3.59 -1.62
C ARG A 23 -9.12 -2.64 -1.52
N THR A 24 -8.17 -2.77 -2.44
CA THR A 24 -7.03 -1.87 -2.55
C THR A 24 -7.47 -0.42 -2.83
N PRO A 25 -6.91 0.60 -2.16
CA PRO A 25 -7.24 2.00 -2.44
C PRO A 25 -6.99 2.37 -3.92
N GLY A 26 -7.94 3.09 -4.53
CA GLY A 26 -7.84 3.55 -5.92
C GLY A 26 -8.36 2.57 -6.98
N MET A 27 -8.56 1.29 -6.62
CA MET A 27 -9.17 0.30 -7.50
C MET A 27 -10.62 0.67 -7.84
N GLY A 28 -11.07 0.52 -9.08
CA GLY A 28 -12.45 0.78 -9.52
C GLY A 28 -13.42 -0.39 -9.22
N ASP A 29 -14.74 -0.17 -9.29
CA ASP A 29 -15.72 -1.21 -8.90
C ASP A 29 -15.63 -2.44 -9.79
N LYS A 30 -15.50 -2.20 -11.10
CA LYS A 30 -15.35 -3.27 -12.10
C LYS A 30 -14.06 -4.06 -11.88
N GLU A 31 -12.96 -3.36 -11.71
CA GLU A 31 -11.65 -3.96 -11.42
C GLU A 31 -11.68 -4.76 -10.11
N TRP A 32 -12.41 -4.28 -9.10
CA TRP A 32 -12.62 -4.99 -7.86
C TRP A 32 -13.43 -6.27 -8.06
N GLN A 33 -14.51 -6.26 -8.84
CA GLN A 33 -15.25 -7.49 -9.15
C GLN A 33 -14.40 -8.53 -9.88
N ASP A 34 -13.58 -8.08 -10.83
CA ASP A 34 -12.68 -8.97 -11.57
C ASP A 34 -11.57 -9.53 -10.65
N THR A 35 -11.04 -8.69 -9.76
CA THR A 35 -10.10 -9.10 -8.71
C THR A 35 -10.72 -10.15 -7.79
N LYS A 36 -11.95 -9.95 -7.30
CA LYS A 36 -12.64 -10.92 -6.45
C LYS A 36 -12.76 -12.28 -7.11
N LYS A 37 -13.24 -12.33 -8.36
CA LYS A 37 -13.35 -13.60 -9.12
C LYS A 37 -11.99 -14.31 -9.24
N TYR A 38 -10.93 -13.54 -9.50
CA TYR A 38 -9.58 -14.09 -9.56
C TYR A 38 -9.13 -14.65 -8.21
N LEU A 39 -9.34 -13.94 -7.11
CA LEU A 39 -8.95 -14.40 -5.77
C LEU A 39 -9.76 -15.63 -5.32
N GLU A 40 -11.06 -15.67 -5.60
CA GLU A 40 -11.92 -16.83 -5.31
C GLU A 40 -11.44 -18.09 -6.05
N ALA A 41 -10.95 -17.94 -7.29
CA ALA A 41 -10.37 -19.04 -8.06
C ALA A 41 -8.94 -19.41 -7.63
N ASN A 42 -8.21 -18.51 -6.95
CA ASN A 42 -6.79 -18.67 -6.61
C ASN A 42 -6.54 -18.49 -5.10
N PRO A 43 -6.81 -19.53 -4.27
CA PRO A 43 -6.79 -19.39 -2.81
C PRO A 43 -5.44 -18.95 -2.21
N GLU A 44 -4.32 -19.38 -2.80
CA GLU A 44 -3.01 -18.94 -2.34
C GLU A 44 -2.78 -17.43 -2.54
N GLU A 45 -3.28 -16.88 -3.65
CA GLU A 45 -3.17 -15.45 -3.93
C GLU A 45 -4.09 -14.64 -3.02
N ALA A 46 -5.29 -15.15 -2.73
CA ALA A 46 -6.17 -14.56 -1.72
C ALA A 46 -5.49 -14.47 -0.34
N ARG A 47 -4.79 -15.53 0.09
CA ARG A 47 -4.01 -15.52 1.35
C ARG A 47 -2.84 -14.54 1.30
N ARG A 48 -2.10 -14.48 0.18
CA ARG A 48 -1.01 -13.52 0.00
C ARG A 48 -1.53 -12.07 0.11
N MET A 49 -2.65 -11.77 -0.53
CA MET A 49 -3.27 -10.45 -0.49
C MET A 49 -3.78 -10.10 0.91
N GLU A 50 -4.40 -11.04 1.63
CA GLU A 50 -4.82 -10.82 3.02
C GLU A 50 -3.63 -10.54 3.95
N THR A 51 -2.57 -11.34 3.84
CA THR A 51 -1.35 -11.14 4.63
C THR A 51 -0.71 -9.78 4.32
N PHE A 52 -0.62 -9.42 3.04
CA PHE A 52 -0.14 -8.11 2.63
C PHE A 52 -1.00 -6.98 3.22
N SER A 53 -2.33 -7.08 3.15
CA SER A 53 -3.25 -6.05 3.66
C SER A 53 -3.12 -5.78 5.16
N ARG A 54 -2.66 -6.78 5.92
CA ARG A 54 -2.40 -6.70 7.36
C ARG A 54 -1.01 -6.16 7.71
N ASP A 55 -0.10 -6.02 6.74
CA ASP A 55 1.20 -5.41 6.95
C ASP A 55 1.16 -3.93 6.56
N ALA A 56 0.90 -3.07 7.56
CA ALA A 56 0.87 -1.62 7.39
C ALA A 56 2.16 -1.05 6.76
N LYS A 57 3.32 -1.67 6.99
CA LYS A 57 4.59 -1.23 6.40
C LYS A 57 4.64 -1.59 4.92
N ALA A 58 4.28 -2.82 4.57
CA ALA A 58 4.26 -3.28 3.18
C ALA A 58 3.23 -2.49 2.35
N VAL A 59 2.01 -2.32 2.86
CA VAL A 59 0.96 -1.53 2.19
C VAL A 59 1.40 -0.08 2.00
N ARG A 60 2.00 0.54 3.02
CA ARG A 60 2.53 1.91 2.90
C ARG A 60 3.60 2.03 1.83
N ALA A 61 4.57 1.12 1.81
CA ALA A 61 5.64 1.12 0.80
C ALA A 61 5.07 0.95 -0.62
N TRP A 62 4.07 0.08 -0.76
CA TRP A 62 3.34 -0.09 -2.01
C TRP A 62 2.60 1.19 -2.43
N MET A 63 1.86 1.85 -1.52
CA MET A 63 1.16 3.11 -1.82
C MET A 63 2.12 4.23 -2.24
N GLN A 64 3.30 4.32 -1.61
CA GLN A 64 4.32 5.29 -2.00
C GLN A 64 4.85 5.00 -3.41
N THR A 65 5.09 3.72 -3.72
CA THR A 65 5.52 3.29 -5.05
C THR A 65 4.46 3.64 -6.09
N GLN A 66 3.19 3.32 -5.82
CA GLN A 66 2.08 3.65 -6.72
C GLN A 66 1.93 5.15 -6.95
N ALA A 67 2.07 5.99 -5.91
CA ALA A 67 1.99 7.44 -6.07
C ALA A 67 3.07 7.99 -7.01
N ILE A 68 4.29 7.44 -6.95
CA ILE A 68 5.38 7.81 -7.86
C ILE A 68 5.11 7.30 -9.28
N THR A 69 4.72 6.02 -9.42
CA THR A 69 4.43 5.40 -10.71
C THR A 69 3.30 6.12 -11.43
N GLU A 70 2.19 6.40 -10.73
CA GLU A 70 1.02 7.08 -11.28
C GLU A 70 1.37 8.50 -11.75
N TYR A 71 2.18 9.23 -10.99
CA TYR A 71 2.67 10.54 -11.40
C TYR A 71 3.37 10.48 -12.75
N TYR A 72 4.35 9.58 -12.90
CA TYR A 72 5.10 9.49 -14.16
C TYR A 72 4.23 8.97 -15.31
N ASN A 73 3.38 7.97 -15.07
CA ASN A 73 2.49 7.42 -16.09
C ASN A 73 1.50 8.46 -16.61
N THR A 74 0.85 9.21 -15.71
CA THR A 74 -0.08 10.28 -16.07
C THR A 74 0.63 11.38 -16.84
N ARG A 75 1.82 11.81 -16.40
CA ARG A 75 2.61 12.86 -17.08
C ARG A 75 3.04 12.43 -18.48
N LEU A 76 3.54 11.20 -18.63
CA LEU A 76 3.91 10.65 -19.94
C LEU A 76 2.69 10.51 -20.86
N SER A 77 1.57 10.00 -20.36
CA SER A 77 0.34 9.81 -21.14
C SER A 77 -0.26 11.13 -21.61
N ASN A 78 -0.11 12.20 -20.82
CA ASN A 78 -0.53 13.56 -21.16
C ASN A 78 0.48 14.32 -22.02
N GLY A 79 1.61 13.70 -22.40
CA GLY A 79 2.63 14.34 -23.25
C GLY A 79 3.44 15.42 -22.53
N ASP A 80 3.64 15.32 -21.21
CA ASP A 80 4.45 16.28 -20.46
C ASP A 80 5.91 16.28 -20.97
N GLU A 81 6.29 17.35 -21.65
CA GLU A 81 7.60 17.47 -22.29
C GLU A 81 8.75 17.44 -21.28
N VAL A 82 8.54 17.96 -20.06
CA VAL A 82 9.59 17.98 -19.03
C VAL A 82 9.92 16.57 -18.58
N VAL A 83 8.89 15.77 -18.28
CA VAL A 83 9.07 14.37 -17.91
C VAL A 83 9.64 13.58 -19.08
N THR A 84 9.09 13.76 -20.28
CA THR A 84 9.56 13.08 -21.50
C THR A 84 11.04 13.38 -21.79
N ASN A 85 11.46 14.63 -21.68
CA ASN A 85 12.84 15.03 -21.89
C ASN A 85 13.79 14.45 -20.85
N LYS A 86 13.36 14.30 -19.59
CA LYS A 86 14.15 13.62 -18.56
C LYS A 86 14.37 12.15 -18.88
N PHE A 87 13.33 11.43 -19.33
CA PHE A 87 13.47 10.05 -19.80
C PHE A 87 14.42 9.94 -21.00
N ASN A 88 14.29 10.83 -21.98
CA ASN A 88 15.19 10.89 -23.13
C ASN A 88 16.65 11.19 -22.72
N ALA A 89 16.85 12.02 -21.69
CA ALA A 89 18.16 12.35 -21.16
C ALA A 89 18.79 11.16 -20.41
N LEU A 90 17.99 10.35 -19.72
CA LEU A 90 18.48 9.11 -19.10
C LEU A 90 19.05 8.14 -20.13
N GLU A 91 18.31 7.89 -21.22
CA GLU A 91 18.76 6.99 -22.28
C GLU A 91 20.08 7.46 -22.92
N LYS A 92 20.23 8.78 -23.08
CA LYS A 92 21.43 9.40 -23.65
C LYS A 92 22.57 9.60 -22.64
N ASN A 93 22.36 9.26 -21.36
CA ASN A 93 23.38 9.45 -20.33
C ASN A 93 24.52 8.41 -20.51
N PRO A 94 25.78 8.85 -20.77
CA PRO A 94 26.89 7.93 -20.99
C PRO A 94 27.17 6.99 -19.81
N GLU A 95 26.89 7.43 -18.57
CA GLU A 95 27.07 6.57 -17.39
C GLU A 95 26.01 5.46 -17.28
N LEU A 96 24.85 5.65 -17.91
CA LEU A 96 23.73 4.70 -17.89
C LEU A 96 23.65 3.88 -19.18
N ALA A 97 24.38 4.27 -20.23
CA ALA A 97 24.32 3.65 -21.55
C ALA A 97 24.55 2.13 -21.49
N ALA A 98 25.57 1.67 -20.77
CA ALA A 98 25.85 0.24 -20.63
C ALA A 98 24.71 -0.54 -19.97
N ILE A 99 23.98 0.09 -19.04
CA ILE A 99 22.85 -0.50 -18.34
C ILE A 99 21.64 -0.58 -19.26
N PHE A 100 21.34 0.50 -20.01
CA PHE A 100 20.25 0.48 -20.97
C PHE A 100 20.49 -0.52 -22.10
N GLU A 101 21.72 -0.64 -22.59
CA GLU A 101 22.08 -1.67 -23.58
C GLU A 101 21.90 -3.08 -23.03
N ASP A 102 22.30 -3.34 -21.79
CA ASP A 102 22.08 -4.62 -21.12
C ASP A 102 20.58 -4.92 -20.96
N ILE A 103 19.77 -3.94 -20.56
CA ILE A 103 18.31 -4.08 -20.47
C ILE A 103 17.68 -4.32 -21.85
N LYS A 104 18.13 -3.63 -22.91
CA LYS A 104 17.65 -3.85 -24.28
C LYS A 104 17.95 -5.28 -24.76
N ARG A 105 19.08 -5.86 -24.33
CA ARG A 105 19.49 -7.23 -24.70
C ARG A 105 18.85 -8.32 -23.83
N GLY A 106 18.83 -8.13 -22.52
CA GLY A 106 18.36 -9.11 -21.52
C GLY A 106 16.90 -8.93 -21.10
N GLY A 107 16.24 -7.88 -21.57
CA GLY A 107 14.83 -7.58 -21.27
C GLY A 107 14.56 -7.41 -19.78
N ASN A 108 13.39 -7.88 -19.35
CA ASN A 108 12.93 -7.73 -17.97
C ASN A 108 13.87 -8.39 -16.94
N GLN A 109 14.58 -9.46 -17.31
CA GLN A 109 15.49 -10.13 -16.37
C GLN A 109 16.70 -9.25 -16.04
N ALA A 110 17.31 -8.62 -17.05
CA ALA A 110 18.40 -7.66 -16.84
C ALA A 110 17.91 -6.44 -16.06
N ALA A 111 16.71 -5.92 -16.37
CA ALA A 111 16.12 -4.81 -15.62
C ALA A 111 15.96 -5.14 -14.12
N MET A 112 15.49 -6.34 -13.78
CA MET A 112 15.34 -6.78 -12.39
C MET A 112 16.68 -6.92 -11.66
N GLN A 113 17.75 -7.31 -12.35
CA GLN A 113 19.09 -7.36 -11.75
C GLN A 113 19.60 -5.97 -11.38
N HIS A 114 19.40 -4.99 -12.26
CA HIS A 114 19.79 -3.59 -12.00
C HIS A 114 18.90 -2.91 -10.97
N TYR A 115 17.61 -3.29 -10.89
CA TYR A 115 16.64 -2.72 -9.95
C TYR A 115 17.10 -2.78 -8.48
N HIS A 116 17.79 -3.87 -8.09
CA HIS A 116 18.30 -4.04 -6.73
C HIS A 116 19.60 -3.25 -6.45
N ASN A 117 20.19 -2.60 -7.44
CA ASN A 117 21.39 -1.77 -7.28
C ASN A 117 21.01 -0.36 -6.78
N GLU A 118 20.96 -0.20 -5.46
CA GLU A 118 20.58 1.07 -4.81
C GLU A 118 21.45 2.28 -5.25
N PRO A 119 22.81 2.20 -5.31
CA PRO A 119 23.61 3.28 -5.84
C PRO A 119 23.21 3.72 -7.26
N LEU A 120 22.89 2.76 -8.14
CA LEU A 120 22.42 3.04 -9.48
C LEU A 120 21.03 3.69 -9.46
N MET A 121 20.08 3.15 -8.69
CA MET A 121 18.73 3.71 -8.57
C MET A 121 18.77 5.15 -8.02
N LEU A 122 19.68 5.46 -7.10
CA LEU A 122 19.91 6.83 -6.62
C LEU A 122 20.45 7.75 -7.73
N LYS A 123 21.35 7.27 -8.60
CA LYS A 123 21.81 8.05 -9.76
C LYS A 123 20.66 8.34 -10.73
N ILE A 124 19.84 7.32 -11.05
CA ILE A 124 18.67 7.47 -11.92
C ILE A 124 17.68 8.47 -11.30
N SER A 125 17.39 8.33 -10.01
CA SER A 125 16.51 9.25 -9.27
C SER A 125 17.00 10.69 -9.36
N ARG A 126 18.30 10.95 -9.13
CA ARG A 126 18.89 12.29 -9.26
C ARG A 126 18.78 12.84 -10.67
N ALA A 127 19.04 12.02 -11.69
CA ALA A 127 18.90 12.42 -13.09
C ALA A 127 17.44 12.73 -13.47
N MET A 128 16.46 12.06 -12.84
CA MET A 128 15.03 12.39 -12.96
C MET A 128 14.60 13.62 -12.14
N GLY A 129 15.51 14.21 -11.36
CA GLY A 129 15.24 15.38 -10.51
C GLY A 129 14.69 15.02 -9.13
N GLY A 130 14.88 13.79 -8.66
CA GLY A 130 14.40 13.31 -7.37
C GLY A 130 12.90 13.02 -7.35
N VAL A 131 12.31 13.05 -6.15
CA VAL A 131 10.87 12.89 -5.96
C VAL A 131 10.18 14.23 -6.27
N PRO A 132 9.21 14.28 -7.20
CA PRO A 132 8.45 15.50 -7.50
C PRO A 132 7.74 16.08 -6.27
N GLU A 133 7.52 17.40 -6.23
CA GLU A 133 6.92 18.07 -5.07
C GLU A 133 5.45 17.65 -4.85
N GLU A 134 4.70 17.47 -5.94
CA GLU A 134 3.31 17.01 -5.88
C GLU A 134 3.24 15.61 -5.25
N VAL A 135 4.16 14.73 -5.62
CA VAL A 135 4.28 13.38 -5.06
C VAL A 135 4.78 13.43 -3.62
N THR A 136 5.68 14.35 -3.28
CA THR A 136 6.18 14.54 -1.91
C THR A 136 5.04 14.84 -0.94
N THR A 137 4.07 15.67 -1.36
CA THR A 137 2.88 15.96 -0.54
C THR A 137 2.04 14.71 -0.32
N VAL A 138 1.81 13.92 -1.36
CA VAL A 138 1.09 12.64 -1.26
C VAL A 138 1.82 11.64 -0.36
N ILE A 139 3.14 11.51 -0.49
CA ILE A 139 3.96 10.62 0.35
C ILE A 139 3.89 11.04 1.81
N LYS A 140 3.96 12.35 2.11
CA LYS A 140 3.81 12.85 3.49
C LYS A 140 2.45 12.50 4.08
N ASP A 141 1.39 12.61 3.29
CA ASP A 141 0.03 12.21 3.72
C ASP A 141 -0.07 10.70 3.99
N ILE A 142 0.51 9.88 3.12
CA ILE A 142 0.60 8.41 3.30
C ILE A 142 1.38 8.04 4.58
N GLN A 143 2.40 8.81 4.96
CA GLN A 143 3.20 8.56 6.16
C GLN A 143 2.50 9.00 7.46
N SER A 144 1.73 10.09 7.40
CA SER A 144 1.09 10.68 8.58
C SER A 144 -0.11 9.85 9.04
N LYS A 145 -0.83 9.22 8.11
CA LYS A 145 -2.04 8.46 8.40
C LYS A 145 -1.76 7.00 8.77
N PRO A 146 -2.53 6.42 9.71
CA PRO A 146 -2.51 4.99 9.95
C PRO A 146 -3.11 4.25 8.74
N ILE A 147 -2.50 3.11 8.38
CA ILE A 147 -2.98 2.25 7.31
C ILE A 147 -3.94 1.18 7.84
N THR A 148 -3.65 0.65 9.04
CA THR A 148 -4.47 -0.36 9.71
C THR A 148 -5.01 0.16 11.04
N LEU A 149 -6.05 -0.48 11.56
CA LEU A 149 -6.61 -0.16 12.87
C LEU A 149 -5.56 -0.37 14.00
N GLN A 150 -4.74 -1.41 13.89
CA GLN A 150 -3.65 -1.69 14.81
C GLN A 150 -2.65 -0.53 14.85
N GLU A 151 -2.32 0.03 13.69
CA GLU A 151 -1.43 1.20 13.61
C GLU A 151 -2.08 2.46 14.18
N ALA A 152 -3.38 2.67 13.96
CA ALA A 152 -4.13 3.75 14.60
C ALA A 152 -4.04 3.64 16.13
N CYS A 153 -4.21 2.43 16.67
CA CYS A 153 -4.10 2.15 18.10
C CYS A 153 -2.68 2.37 18.63
N LEU A 154 -1.65 1.95 17.89
CA LEU A 154 -0.24 2.22 18.20
C LEU A 154 0.03 3.73 18.29
N ARG A 155 -0.49 4.50 17.34
CA ARG A 155 -0.28 5.95 17.24
C ARG A 155 -1.10 6.75 18.25
N GLY A 156 -2.12 6.16 18.87
CA GLY A 156 -3.07 6.88 19.72
C GLY A 156 -4.07 7.71 18.92
N ASP A 157 -4.34 7.33 17.66
CA ASP A 157 -5.30 8.01 16.79
C ASP A 157 -6.73 7.64 17.20
N MET A 158 -7.24 8.39 18.17
CA MET A 158 -8.60 8.21 18.68
C MET A 158 -9.66 8.44 17.61
N LYS A 159 -9.44 9.38 16.69
CA LYS A 159 -10.43 9.70 15.68
C LYS A 159 -10.65 8.49 14.76
N THR A 160 -9.58 7.90 14.24
CA THR A 160 -9.66 6.72 13.38
C THR A 160 -10.29 5.53 14.12
N LEU A 161 -9.94 5.33 15.40
CA LEU A 161 -10.55 4.28 16.21
C LEU A 161 -12.06 4.51 16.41
N GLU A 162 -12.48 5.72 16.73
CA GLU A 162 -13.90 6.04 16.95
C GLU A 162 -14.72 5.92 15.66
N ASP A 163 -14.20 6.46 14.55
CA ASP A 163 -14.81 6.30 13.21
C ASP A 163 -15.01 4.80 12.88
N TYR A 164 -14.03 3.95 13.22
CA TYR A 164 -14.11 2.49 13.01
C TYR A 164 -15.16 1.83 13.92
N LEU A 165 -15.18 2.19 15.21
CA LEU A 165 -16.13 1.63 16.17
C LEU A 165 -17.58 2.00 15.84
N GLU A 166 -17.81 3.23 15.38
CA GLU A 166 -19.12 3.69 14.90
C GLU A 166 -19.53 2.95 13.62
N ALA A 167 -18.61 2.83 12.66
CA ALA A 167 -18.83 2.10 11.41
C ALA A 167 -19.22 0.62 11.63
N THR A 168 -18.71 0.01 12.71
CA THR A 168 -18.96 -1.40 13.06
C THR A 168 -19.97 -1.56 14.19
N ALA A 169 -20.62 -0.49 14.63
CA ALA A 169 -21.53 -0.53 15.79
C ALA A 169 -22.77 -1.42 15.55
N ALA A 170 -23.25 -1.48 14.30
CA ALA A 170 -24.44 -2.25 13.93
C ALA A 170 -24.21 -3.77 13.87
N ASP A 171 -22.95 -4.21 13.77
CA ASP A 171 -22.60 -5.62 13.56
C ASP A 171 -21.26 -5.91 14.25
N LYS A 172 -21.35 -6.40 15.49
CA LYS A 172 -20.16 -6.71 16.31
C LYS A 172 -19.31 -7.83 15.70
N ASP A 173 -19.87 -8.70 14.88
CA ASP A 173 -19.12 -9.79 14.20
C ASP A 173 -18.26 -9.27 13.03
N LYS A 174 -18.43 -7.98 12.66
CA LYS A 174 -17.53 -7.25 11.75
C LYS A 174 -16.46 -6.44 12.49
N ARG A 175 -16.46 -6.47 13.82
CA ARG A 175 -15.52 -5.71 14.63
C ARG A 175 -14.25 -6.54 14.84
N ASP A 176 -13.23 -6.19 14.08
CA ASP A 176 -11.94 -6.89 14.04
C ASP A 176 -10.94 -6.33 15.08
N ILE A 177 -11.41 -5.82 16.23
CA ILE A 177 -10.54 -5.17 17.24
C ILE A 177 -9.52 -6.12 17.89
N ASP A 178 -9.86 -7.41 17.96
CA ASP A 178 -9.00 -8.48 18.48
C ASP A 178 -8.20 -9.18 17.38
N GLU A 179 -8.42 -8.80 16.12
CA GLU A 179 -7.67 -9.33 14.99
C GLU A 179 -6.20 -8.92 15.08
N LYS A 180 -5.33 -9.88 14.77
CA LYS A 180 -3.89 -9.70 14.78
C LYS A 180 -3.39 -9.26 13.42
N ASP A 181 -2.41 -8.37 13.41
CA ASP A 181 -1.71 -7.99 12.20
C ASP A 181 -0.77 -9.12 11.70
N ALA A 182 -0.02 -8.86 10.63
CA ALA A 182 0.97 -9.81 10.09
C ALA A 182 2.08 -10.19 11.09
N LYS A 183 2.26 -9.44 12.18
CA LYS A 183 3.22 -9.75 13.26
C LYS A 183 2.58 -10.50 14.42
N GLY A 184 1.28 -10.81 14.35
CA GLY A 184 0.55 -11.47 15.42
C GLY A 184 0.10 -10.53 16.55
N ILE A 185 0.10 -9.21 16.34
CA ILE A 185 -0.15 -8.20 17.38
C ILE A 185 -1.54 -7.57 17.17
N SER A 186 -2.35 -7.50 18.23
CA SER A 186 -3.68 -6.89 18.20
C SER A 186 -3.68 -5.39 18.53
N CYS A 187 -4.81 -4.73 18.30
CA CYS A 187 -5.00 -3.32 18.65
C CYS A 187 -4.71 -3.04 20.13
N LEU A 188 -5.22 -3.90 21.02
CA LEU A 188 -5.02 -3.77 22.46
C LEU A 188 -3.54 -3.92 22.84
N ALA A 189 -2.83 -4.88 22.25
CA ALA A 189 -1.42 -5.11 22.54
C ALA A 189 -0.55 -3.90 22.11
N TYR A 190 -0.80 -3.33 20.94
CA TYR A 190 -0.11 -2.11 20.51
C TYR A 190 -0.43 -0.90 21.38
N ALA A 191 -1.70 -0.71 21.75
CA ALA A 191 -2.11 0.39 22.61
C ALA A 191 -1.44 0.32 24.00
N ILE A 192 -1.35 -0.88 24.60
CA ILE A 192 -0.63 -1.10 25.86
C ILE A 192 0.87 -0.83 25.66
N GLY A 193 1.49 -1.45 24.66
CA GLY A 193 2.93 -1.34 24.41
C GLY A 193 3.39 0.09 24.12
N ALA A 194 2.53 0.93 23.51
CA ALA A 194 2.80 2.34 23.24
C ALA A 194 2.26 3.31 24.30
N ASN A 195 1.80 2.81 25.45
CA ASN A 195 1.26 3.62 26.54
C ASN A 195 0.10 4.55 26.12
N ARG A 196 -0.80 4.06 25.26
CA ARG A 196 -1.99 4.78 24.78
C ARG A 196 -3.19 4.45 25.67
N THR A 197 -3.14 4.89 26.93
CA THR A 197 -4.13 4.54 27.97
C THR A 197 -5.58 4.87 27.58
N HIS A 198 -5.81 5.98 26.87
CA HIS A 198 -7.12 6.36 26.36
C HIS A 198 -7.64 5.39 25.29
N VAL A 199 -6.77 4.92 24.38
CA VAL A 199 -7.11 3.87 23.40
C VAL A 199 -7.41 2.56 24.12
N VAL A 200 -6.58 2.16 25.09
CA VAL A 200 -6.80 0.93 25.87
C VAL A 200 -8.17 0.95 26.53
N LYS A 201 -8.53 2.04 27.21
CA LYS A 201 -9.85 2.19 27.82
C LYS A 201 -10.97 2.04 26.79
N LYS A 202 -10.87 2.76 25.66
CA LYS A 202 -11.89 2.72 24.60
C LYS A 202 -12.07 1.31 24.02
N LEU A 203 -10.97 0.59 23.79
CA LEU A 203 -10.99 -0.78 23.30
C LEU A 203 -11.65 -1.74 24.29
N LEU A 204 -11.34 -1.62 25.59
CA LEU A 204 -11.93 -2.47 26.64
C LEU A 204 -13.43 -2.24 26.81
N GLU A 205 -13.90 -1.00 26.65
CA GLU A 205 -15.33 -0.67 26.67
C GLU A 205 -16.10 -1.22 25.45
N ASN A 206 -15.39 -1.60 24.38
CA ASN A 206 -15.95 -1.97 23.09
C ASN A 206 -15.66 -3.42 22.67
N LYS A 207 -15.15 -4.24 23.59
CA LYS A 207 -15.11 -5.70 23.42
C LYS A 207 -16.50 -6.33 23.35
#